data_AF-A0A2G9TDD8-F1
#
_entry.id   AF-A0A2G9TDD8-F1
#
_cell.length_a   1.000
_cell.length_b   1.000
_cell.length_c   1.000
_cell.angle_alpha   90.00
_cell.angle_beta   90.00
_cell.angle_gamma   90.00
#
_symmetry.space_group_name_H-M   'P 1'
#
loop_
_entity.id
_entity.type
_entity.pdbx_description
1 polymer ?
#
loop_
_entity_poly.entity_id
_entity_poly.type
_entity_poly.pdbx_seq_one_letter_code
_entity_poly.pdbx_strand_id
1 'polypeptide(L)'
;LVERVAFERGDDRFVNGLHANYLGVNLPLKAIRSGAEAFVHYDRIMLAINEKQDYTLMKYVTVFYMLLHAAVATHTRAKLKYPQLEQTAFQRRRESQETLATVQCTLLGRYSPTALLCDVLPLLLQIVQPPIKTMNQQLYSSQELKEIDNIVTIMADYHLTFTPTVVNFQPQYLFQP
;
A
#
# COMPACT_ATOMS: atom_id res chain seq x y z
N LEU A 1 29.63 12.25 -3.47
CA LEU A 1 28.55 13.06 -2.85
C LEU A 1 27.55 12.17 -2.12
N VAL A 2 26.91 11.19 -2.78
CA VAL A 2 25.94 10.25 -2.17
C VAL A 2 26.54 9.47 -1.00
N GLU A 3 27.73 8.89 -1.16
CA GLU A 3 28.40 8.11 -0.11
C GLU A 3 28.77 8.94 1.13
N ARG A 4 29.15 10.20 0.92
CA ARG A 4 29.46 11.14 2.00
C ARG A 4 28.22 11.53 2.78
N VAL A 5 27.12 11.84 2.08
CA VAL A 5 25.82 12.16 2.70
C VAL A 5 25.25 10.94 3.42
N ALA A 6 25.41 9.75 2.84
CA ALA A 6 25.03 8.48 3.45
C ALA A 6 25.80 8.21 4.76
N PHE A 7 27.09 8.56 4.81
CA PHE A 7 27.90 8.38 6.01
C PHE A 7 27.55 9.39 7.11
N GLU A 8 27.20 10.62 6.74
CA GLU A 8 26.89 11.69 7.68
C GLU A 8 25.42 11.67 8.16
N ARG A 9 24.48 11.18 7.34
CA ARG A 9 23.02 11.26 7.59
C ARG A 9 22.22 10.08 7.01
N GLY A 10 22.83 8.92 6.78
CA GLY A 10 22.15 7.75 6.23
C GLY A 10 21.17 7.14 7.22
N ASP A 11 19.94 7.64 7.21
CA ASP A 11 18.78 7.06 7.88
C ASP A 11 17.88 6.33 6.88
N ASP A 12 16.89 5.59 7.39
CA ASP A 12 15.96 4.82 6.55
C ASP A 12 15.24 5.72 5.53
N ARG A 13 14.96 6.98 5.89
CA ARG A 13 14.32 7.96 5.02
C ARG A 13 15.22 8.35 3.84
N PHE A 14 16.52 8.43 4.03
CA PHE A 14 17.49 8.64 2.95
C PHE A 14 17.46 7.47 1.97
N VAL A 15 17.45 6.23 2.47
CA VAL A 15 17.37 5.02 1.62
C VAL A 15 16.05 4.97 0.85
N ASN A 16 14.93 5.32 1.48
CA ASN A 16 13.63 5.45 0.82
C ASN A 16 13.65 6.53 -0.26
N GLY A 17 14.36 7.63 -0.02
CA GLY A 17 14.63 8.68 -1.00
C GLY A 17 15.39 8.14 -2.22
N LEU A 18 16.42 7.33 -2.02
CA LEU A 18 17.17 6.69 -3.11
C LEU A 18 16.28 5.71 -3.88
N HIS A 19 15.52 4.85 -3.19
CA HIS A 19 14.63 3.88 -3.81
C HIS A 19 13.50 4.54 -4.61
N ALA A 20 12.95 5.65 -4.13
CA ALA A 20 11.91 6.38 -4.85
C ALA A 20 12.42 7.04 -6.15
N ASN A 21 13.73 7.26 -6.28
CA ASN A 21 14.30 8.12 -7.33
C ASN A 21 15.31 7.44 -8.26
N TYR A 22 15.83 6.24 -7.95
CA TYR A 22 16.88 5.62 -8.77
C TYR A 22 16.44 5.27 -10.20
N LEU A 23 15.14 5.07 -10.42
CA LEU A 23 14.54 4.89 -11.75
C LEU A 23 14.11 6.21 -12.43
N GLY A 24 14.33 7.36 -11.80
CA GLY A 24 13.96 8.67 -12.32
C GLY A 24 14.83 9.16 -13.48
N VAL A 25 15.84 8.38 -13.86
CA VAL A 25 16.76 8.62 -14.98
C VAL A 25 16.73 7.41 -15.91
N ASN A 26 16.98 7.66 -17.20
CA ASN A 26 17.03 6.58 -18.18
C ASN A 26 18.32 5.77 -17.97
N LEU A 27 18.19 4.55 -17.45
CA LEU A 27 19.29 3.64 -17.16
C LEU A 27 19.14 2.36 -18.00
N PRO A 28 20.25 1.72 -18.43
CA PRO A 28 20.17 0.43 -19.09
C PRO A 28 19.63 -0.63 -18.12
N LEU A 29 18.93 -1.64 -18.66
CA LEU A 29 18.30 -2.69 -17.85
C LEU A 29 19.27 -3.38 -16.87
N LYS A 30 20.53 -3.57 -17.29
CA LYS A 30 21.59 -4.13 -16.42
C LYS A 30 21.83 -3.27 -15.17
N ALA A 31 21.90 -1.95 -15.32
CA ALA A 31 22.07 -1.01 -14.21
C ALA A 31 20.85 -1.01 -13.29
N ILE A 32 19.65 -1.02 -13.86
CA ILE A 32 18.39 -1.14 -13.10
C ILE A 32 18.40 -2.39 -12.23
N ARG A 33 18.73 -3.55 -12.82
CA ARG A 33 18.83 -4.82 -12.11
C ARG A 33 19.87 -4.75 -10.98
N SER A 34 21.08 -4.27 -11.26
CA SER A 34 22.13 -4.17 -10.23
C SER A 34 21.75 -3.20 -9.11
N GLY A 35 21.03 -2.11 -9.42
CA GLY A 35 20.47 -1.21 -8.41
C GLY A 35 19.42 -1.91 -7.53
N ALA A 36 18.51 -2.68 -8.12
CA ALA A 36 17.54 -3.48 -7.37
C ALA A 36 18.22 -4.54 -6.48
N GLU A 37 19.26 -5.21 -6.97
CA GLU A 37 20.06 -6.15 -6.17
C GLU A 37 20.73 -5.47 -4.97
N ALA A 38 21.18 -4.21 -5.12
CA ALA A 38 21.69 -3.43 -3.99
C ALA A 38 20.61 -3.15 -2.94
N PHE A 39 19.40 -2.76 -3.34
CA PHE A 39 18.29 -2.57 -2.38
C PHE A 39 17.92 -3.87 -1.67
N VAL A 40 17.87 -5.01 -2.37
CA VAL A 40 17.65 -6.32 -1.74
C VAL A 40 18.74 -6.66 -0.73
N HIS A 41 20.00 -6.30 -1.01
CA HIS A 41 21.10 -6.48 -0.06
C HIS A 41 20.90 -5.65 1.21
N TYR A 42 20.49 -4.39 1.08
CA TYR A 42 20.15 -3.53 2.21
C TYR A 42 19.01 -4.12 3.05
N ASP A 43 17.91 -4.55 2.41
CA ASP A 43 16.74 -5.12 3.09
C ASP A 43 17.11 -6.37 3.90
N ARG A 44 17.98 -7.24 3.37
CA ARG A 44 18.44 -8.44 4.07
C ARG A 44 19.28 -8.12 5.30
N ILE A 45 20.16 -7.11 5.22
CA ILE A 45 20.96 -6.66 6.37
C ILE A 45 20.04 -6.04 7.41
N MET A 46 19.13 -5.15 7.02
CA MET A 46 18.17 -4.52 7.92
C MET A 46 17.26 -5.55 8.59
N LEU A 47 16.79 -6.55 7.84
CA LEU A 47 15.99 -7.64 8.39
C LEU A 47 16.77 -8.40 9.48
N ALA A 48 18.01 -8.80 9.19
CA ALA A 48 18.85 -9.52 10.14
C ALA A 48 19.15 -8.69 11.40
N ILE A 49 19.42 -7.38 11.25
CA ILE A 49 19.63 -6.46 12.37
C ILE A 49 18.36 -6.35 13.21
N ASN A 50 17.20 -6.12 12.60
CA ASN A 50 15.95 -5.92 13.34
C ASN A 50 15.44 -7.20 13.99
N GLU A 51 15.60 -8.36 13.35
CA GLU A 51 15.18 -9.65 13.89
C GLU A 51 16.06 -10.10 15.07
N LYS A 52 17.38 -9.94 14.95
CA LYS A 52 18.35 -10.46 15.94
C LYS A 52 18.90 -9.40 16.90
N GLN A 53 18.61 -8.13 16.65
CA GLN A 53 19.18 -6.97 17.35
C GLN A 53 20.72 -6.95 17.30
N ASP A 54 21.31 -7.54 16.25
CA ASP A 54 22.76 -7.60 16.05
C ASP A 54 23.24 -6.37 15.27
N TYR A 55 23.53 -5.30 16.00
CA TYR A 55 24.01 -4.03 15.43
C TYR A 55 25.46 -4.09 14.90
N THR A 56 26.18 -5.19 15.09
CA THR A 56 27.51 -5.34 14.48
C THR A 56 27.43 -5.40 12.96
N LEU A 57 26.27 -5.79 12.41
CA LEU A 57 25.99 -5.83 10.99
C LEU A 57 25.81 -4.43 10.36
N MET A 58 25.59 -3.39 11.16
CA MET A 58 25.33 -2.04 10.67
C MET A 58 26.49 -1.49 9.81
N LYS A 59 27.73 -1.94 10.07
CA LYS A 59 28.91 -1.59 9.26
C LYS A 59 28.82 -2.06 7.80
N TYR A 60 28.02 -3.09 7.50
CA TYR A 60 27.85 -3.58 6.13
C TYR A 60 26.86 -2.74 5.32
N VAL A 61 26.10 -1.84 5.95
CA VAL A 61 25.21 -0.90 5.25
C VAL A 61 25.99 0.03 4.34
N THR A 62 27.24 0.35 4.66
CA THR A 62 28.08 1.18 3.78
C THR A 62 28.32 0.52 2.42
N VAL A 63 28.40 -0.81 2.37
CA VAL A 63 28.58 -1.57 1.12
C VAL A 63 27.39 -1.36 0.19
N PHE A 64 26.16 -1.28 0.71
CA PHE A 64 24.97 -0.97 -0.07
C PHE A 64 25.10 0.34 -0.85
N TYR A 65 25.55 1.42 -0.20
CA TYR A 65 25.69 2.72 -0.86
C TYR A 65 26.71 2.69 -2.00
N MET A 66 27.81 1.95 -1.82
CA MET A 66 28.82 1.77 -2.87
C MET A 66 28.25 0.98 -4.06
N LEU A 67 27.56 -0.13 -3.79
CA LEU A 67 26.94 -0.97 -4.83
C LEU A 67 25.89 -0.19 -5.63
N LEU A 68 25.02 0.54 -4.92
CA LEU A 68 24.00 1.36 -5.56
C LEU A 68 24.63 2.46 -6.40
N HIS A 69 25.61 3.21 -5.86
CA HIS A 69 26.31 4.24 -6.61
C HIS A 69 26.92 3.67 -7.89
N ALA A 70 27.66 2.57 -7.80
CA ALA A 70 28.28 1.93 -8.97
C ALA A 70 27.25 1.49 -10.02
N ALA A 71 26.04 1.09 -9.59
CA ALA A 71 24.99 0.67 -10.49
C ALA A 71 24.27 1.84 -11.19
N VAL A 72 23.99 2.94 -10.48
CA VAL A 72 23.07 3.99 -10.98
C VAL A 72 23.75 5.33 -11.27
N ALA A 73 25.06 5.47 -11.04
CA ALA A 73 25.79 6.70 -11.32
C ALA A 73 25.67 7.11 -12.79
N THR A 74 25.18 8.33 -13.01
CA THR A 74 25.04 8.93 -14.33
C THR A 74 25.22 10.45 -14.24
N HIS A 75 25.61 11.06 -15.36
CA HIS A 75 25.69 12.52 -15.49
C HIS A 75 24.32 13.18 -15.70
N THR A 76 23.28 12.39 -15.97
CA THR A 76 21.91 12.89 -16.17
C THR A 76 21.34 13.42 -14.87
N ARG A 77 20.79 14.65 -14.89
CA ARG A 77 20.09 15.21 -13.73
C ARG A 77 18.74 14.52 -13.55
N ALA A 78 18.54 13.92 -12.37
CA ALA A 78 17.25 13.37 -11.96
C ALA A 78 16.35 14.46 -11.35
N LYS A 79 15.06 14.46 -11.68
CA LYS A 79 14.07 15.25 -10.94
C LYS A 79 13.68 14.47 -9.68
N LEU A 80 14.16 14.91 -8.53
CA LEU A 80 13.91 14.25 -7.26
C LEU A 80 12.45 14.44 -6.82
N LYS A 81 11.82 13.34 -6.42
CA LYS A 81 10.52 13.27 -5.77
C LYS A 81 10.71 12.90 -4.30
N TYR A 82 9.87 13.47 -3.45
CA TYR A 82 9.85 13.12 -2.04
C TYR A 82 9.37 11.66 -1.86
N PRO A 83 10.01 10.83 -1.01
CA PRO A 83 9.67 9.42 -0.86
C PRO A 83 8.34 9.26 -0.11
N GLN A 84 7.24 9.12 -0.85
CA GLN A 84 5.90 8.86 -0.29
C GLN A 84 5.45 7.41 -0.48
N LEU A 85 6.11 6.66 -1.37
CA LEU A 85 5.65 5.34 -1.82
C LEU A 85 5.45 4.38 -0.64
N GLU A 86 6.44 4.27 0.24
CA GLU A 86 6.39 3.37 1.39
C GLU A 86 5.28 3.78 2.36
N GLN A 87 5.20 5.05 2.73
CA GLN A 87 4.16 5.55 3.64
C GLN A 87 2.76 5.31 3.07
N THR A 88 2.54 5.60 1.79
CA THR A 88 1.26 5.34 1.12
C THR A 88 0.96 3.84 1.03
N ALA A 89 1.95 3.01 0.73
CA ALA A 89 1.78 1.56 0.69
C ALA A 89 1.47 0.97 2.06
N PHE A 90 2.15 1.43 3.11
CA PHE A 90 1.90 1.04 4.50
C PHE A 90 0.48 1.42 4.94
N GLN A 91 0.07 2.66 4.68
CA GLN A 91 -1.26 3.15 5.03
C GLN A 91 -2.36 2.33 4.33
N ARG A 92 -2.24 2.12 3.00
CA ARG A 92 -3.18 1.30 2.23
C ARG A 92 -3.21 -0.16 2.70
N ARG A 93 -2.05 -0.73 3.02
CA ARG A 93 -1.96 -2.10 3.54
C ARG A 93 -2.68 -2.20 4.88
N ARG A 94 -2.46 -1.25 5.78
CA ARG A 94 -3.11 -1.20 7.09
C ARG A 94 -4.63 -1.09 6.94
N GLU A 95 -5.12 -0.17 6.12
CA GLU A 95 -6.56 -0.02 5.82
C GLU A 95 -7.16 -1.33 5.27
N SER A 96 -6.44 -2.00 4.37
CA SER A 96 -6.86 -3.30 3.81
C SER A 96 -6.86 -4.42 4.85
N GLN A 97 -5.93 -4.40 5.81
CA GLN A 97 -5.87 -5.38 6.90
C GLN A 97 -6.98 -5.16 7.93
N GLU A 98 -7.27 -3.90 8.27
CA GLU A 98 -8.39 -3.53 9.15
C GLU A 98 -9.72 -3.97 8.51
N THR A 99 -9.89 -3.68 7.22
CA THR A 99 -11.03 -4.15 6.40
C THR A 99 -11.24 -5.66 6.50
N LEU A 100 -10.17 -6.43 6.26
CA LEU A 100 -10.23 -7.89 6.28
C LEU A 100 -10.53 -8.41 7.70
N ALA A 101 -9.99 -7.78 8.73
CA ALA A 101 -10.25 -8.14 10.12
C ALA A 101 -11.71 -7.92 10.51
N THR A 102 -12.34 -6.81 10.10
CA THR A 102 -13.78 -6.59 10.32
C THR A 102 -14.59 -7.72 9.70
N VAL A 103 -14.36 -8.02 8.41
CA VAL A 103 -15.09 -9.06 7.69
C VAL A 103 -14.85 -10.46 8.28
N GLN A 104 -13.63 -10.75 8.75
CA GLN A 104 -13.31 -12.02 9.40
C GLN A 104 -14.05 -12.18 10.74
N CYS A 105 -14.14 -11.11 11.53
CA CYS A 105 -14.89 -11.09 12.79
C CYS A 105 -16.39 -11.29 12.56
N THR A 106 -16.97 -10.65 11.54
CA THR A 106 -18.41 -10.77 11.25
C THR A 106 -18.79 -12.14 10.68
N LEU A 107 -17.91 -12.75 9.87
CA LEU A 107 -18.09 -14.10 9.31
C LEU A 107 -17.68 -15.24 10.28
N LEU A 108 -17.59 -14.94 11.59
CA LEU A 108 -17.30 -15.88 12.67
C LEU A 108 -15.97 -16.66 12.51
N GLY A 109 -14.98 -16.09 11.82
CA GLY A 109 -13.61 -16.61 11.76
C GLY A 109 -13.46 -18.00 11.13
N ARG A 110 -14.46 -18.51 10.40
CA ARG A 110 -14.46 -19.89 9.89
C ARG A 110 -13.61 -20.14 8.64
N TYR A 111 -13.02 -19.08 8.08
CA TYR A 111 -12.37 -19.13 6.78
C TYR A 111 -10.92 -18.63 6.86
N SER A 112 -10.07 -19.17 6.00
CA SER A 112 -8.71 -18.66 5.81
C SER A 112 -8.76 -17.18 5.40
N PRO A 113 -7.88 -16.31 5.93
CA PRO A 113 -7.75 -14.93 5.48
C PRO A 113 -7.58 -14.79 3.96
N THR A 114 -6.91 -15.75 3.32
CA THR A 114 -6.71 -15.77 1.86
C THR A 114 -8.01 -16.03 1.09
N ALA A 115 -8.84 -16.96 1.57
CA ALA A 115 -10.13 -17.25 0.94
C ALA A 115 -11.11 -16.07 1.14
N LEU A 116 -11.07 -15.45 2.32
CA LEU A 116 -11.84 -14.23 2.58
C LEU A 116 -11.43 -13.10 1.64
N LEU A 117 -10.13 -12.91 1.42
CA LEU A 117 -9.61 -11.85 0.55
C LEU A 117 -9.90 -12.09 -0.94
N CYS A 118 -9.70 -13.32 -1.43
CA CYS A 118 -9.76 -13.62 -2.86
C CYS A 118 -11.16 -14.00 -3.35
N ASP A 119 -11.95 -14.69 -2.53
CA ASP A 119 -13.21 -15.30 -2.96
C ASP A 119 -14.42 -14.56 -2.38
N VAL A 120 -14.38 -14.18 -1.10
CA VAL A 120 -15.54 -13.61 -0.41
C VAL A 120 -15.62 -12.09 -0.57
N LEU A 121 -14.56 -11.37 -0.22
CA LEU A 121 -14.54 -9.91 -0.18
C LEU A 121 -14.88 -9.26 -1.53
N PRO A 122 -14.35 -9.71 -2.68
CA PRO A 122 -14.68 -9.09 -3.97
C PRO A 122 -16.16 -9.27 -4.34
N LEU A 123 -16.75 -10.43 -4.03
CA LEU A 123 -18.18 -10.70 -4.28
C LEU A 123 -19.06 -9.89 -3.32
N LEU A 124 -18.68 -9.84 -2.04
CA LEU A 124 -19.38 -9.07 -1.02
C LEU A 124 -19.39 -7.58 -1.37
N LEU A 125 -18.27 -7.03 -1.85
CA LEU A 125 -18.20 -5.66 -2.33
C LEU A 125 -19.13 -5.39 -3.52
N GLN A 126 -19.25 -6.32 -4.47
CA GLN A 126 -20.19 -6.16 -5.60
C GLN A 126 -21.66 -6.17 -5.15
N ILE A 127 -21.97 -6.98 -4.14
CA ILE A 127 -23.33 -7.08 -3.58
C ILE A 127 -23.69 -5.83 -2.77
N VAL A 128 -22.75 -5.35 -1.94
CA VAL A 128 -22.99 -4.24 -1.02
C VAL A 128 -22.81 -2.88 -1.71
N GLN A 129 -21.99 -2.78 -2.77
CA GLN A 129 -21.82 -1.56 -3.58
C GLN A 129 -22.30 -1.76 -5.03
N PRO A 130 -23.60 -1.97 -5.29
CA PRO A 130 -24.11 -1.98 -6.64
C PRO A 130 -23.97 -0.58 -7.27
N PRO A 131 -24.00 -0.47 -8.62
CA PRO A 131 -23.82 0.77 -9.35
C PRO A 131 -25.06 1.70 -9.26
N ILE A 132 -25.56 1.94 -8.05
CA ILE A 132 -26.68 2.85 -7.79
C ILE A 132 -26.13 4.27 -7.80
N LYS A 133 -26.68 5.10 -8.69
CA LYS A 133 -26.28 6.51 -8.79
C LYS A 133 -26.79 7.26 -7.57
N THR A 134 -25.93 8.05 -6.94
CA THR A 134 -26.34 8.98 -5.88
C THR A 134 -27.23 10.07 -6.49
N MET A 135 -28.54 9.97 -6.27
CA MET A 135 -29.52 10.96 -6.72
C MET A 135 -30.48 11.34 -5.59
N ASN A 136 -31.28 12.39 -5.80
CA ASN A 136 -32.34 12.75 -4.87
C ASN A 136 -33.26 11.55 -4.63
N GLN A 137 -33.62 11.29 -3.37
CA GLN A 137 -34.41 10.11 -3.00
C GLN A 137 -35.71 9.96 -3.78
N GLN A 138 -36.30 11.08 -4.19
CA GLN A 138 -37.54 11.14 -4.98
C GLN A 138 -37.38 10.67 -6.43
N LEU A 139 -36.15 10.51 -6.92
CA LEU A 139 -35.85 10.10 -8.29
C LEU A 139 -35.56 8.60 -8.43
N TYR A 140 -35.47 7.86 -7.33
CA TYR A 140 -35.29 6.41 -7.39
C TYR A 140 -36.56 5.73 -7.87
N SER A 141 -36.39 4.77 -8.79
CA SER A 141 -37.44 3.85 -9.17
C SER A 141 -37.78 2.90 -8.02
N SER A 142 -38.98 2.30 -8.06
CA SER A 142 -39.37 1.28 -7.08
C SER A 142 -38.44 0.06 -7.08
N GLN A 143 -37.80 -0.23 -8.22
CA GLN A 143 -36.83 -1.32 -8.34
C GLN A 143 -35.52 -0.99 -7.61
N GLU A 144 -34.97 0.21 -7.81
CA GLU A 144 -33.76 0.67 -7.12
C GLU A 144 -33.98 0.76 -5.61
N LEU A 145 -35.15 1.23 -5.16
CA LEU A 145 -35.49 1.25 -3.74
C LEU A 145 -35.50 -0.16 -3.12
N LYS A 146 -36.03 -1.15 -3.84
CA LYS A 146 -36.03 -2.55 -3.42
C LYS A 146 -34.61 -3.12 -3.37
N GLU A 147 -33.76 -2.74 -4.31
CA GLU A 147 -32.35 -3.13 -4.31
C GLU A 147 -31.61 -2.55 -3.10
N ILE A 148 -31.85 -1.28 -2.77
CA ILE A 148 -31.31 -0.64 -1.55
C ILE A 148 -31.76 -1.38 -0.29
N ASP A 149 -33.04 -1.72 -0.17
CA ASP A 149 -33.58 -2.46 0.98
C ASP A 149 -32.93 -3.85 1.14
N ASN A 150 -32.73 -4.56 0.03
CA ASN A 150 -32.01 -5.83 0.01
C ASN A 150 -30.56 -5.66 0.48
N ILE A 151 -29.86 -4.61 0.03
CA ILE A 151 -28.48 -4.33 0.47
C ILE A 151 -28.43 -4.08 1.97
N VAL A 152 -29.33 -3.24 2.49
CA VAL A 152 -29.39 -2.94 3.93
C VAL A 152 -29.64 -4.21 4.75
N THR A 153 -30.50 -5.10 4.26
CA THR A 153 -30.76 -6.40 4.89
C THR A 153 -29.50 -7.27 4.92
N ILE A 154 -28.82 -7.41 3.78
CA ILE A 154 -27.57 -8.18 3.67
C ILE A 154 -26.49 -7.59 4.58
N MET A 155 -26.36 -6.26 4.61
CA MET A 155 -25.41 -5.60 5.49
C MET A 155 -25.72 -5.84 6.97
N ALA A 156 -27.01 -5.84 7.35
CA ALA A 156 -27.41 -6.17 8.72
C ALA A 156 -27.05 -7.62 9.08
N ASP A 157 -27.28 -8.58 8.18
CA ASP A 157 -26.96 -10.00 8.38
C ASP A 157 -25.45 -10.24 8.54
N TYR A 158 -24.62 -9.49 7.81
CA TYR A 158 -23.16 -9.57 7.87
C TYR A 158 -22.52 -8.53 8.81
N HIS A 159 -23.32 -7.82 9.60
CA HIS A 159 -22.86 -6.76 10.52
C HIS A 159 -21.94 -5.71 9.88
N LEU A 160 -22.25 -5.35 8.64
CA LEU A 160 -21.52 -4.38 7.81
C LEU A 160 -22.11 -2.98 7.97
N THR A 161 -21.25 -1.96 7.97
CA THR A 161 -21.68 -0.56 8.10
C THR A 161 -21.19 0.28 6.91
N PHE A 162 -21.99 1.25 6.46
CA PHE A 162 -21.53 2.28 5.53
C PHE A 162 -20.98 3.48 6.29
N THR A 163 -19.81 3.97 5.88
CA THR A 163 -19.29 5.25 6.34
C THR A 163 -19.35 6.24 5.18
N PRO A 164 -20.05 7.38 5.31
CA PRO A 164 -20.10 8.35 4.23
C PRO A 164 -18.70 8.94 4.02
N THR A 165 -18.15 8.74 2.82
CA THR A 165 -16.90 9.36 2.40
C THR A 165 -17.21 10.55 1.50
N VAL A 166 -16.64 11.72 1.78
CA VAL A 166 -16.83 12.87 0.90
C VAL A 166 -15.74 12.84 -0.17
N VAL A 167 -16.13 12.55 -1.41
CA VAL A 167 -15.25 12.59 -2.58
C VAL A 167 -15.69 13.75 -3.46
N ASN A 168 -14.79 14.68 -3.77
CA ASN A 168 -15.07 15.85 -4.62
C ASN A 168 -16.29 16.70 -4.14
N PHE A 169 -16.42 16.93 -2.83
CA PHE A 169 -17.54 17.66 -2.21
C PHE A 169 -18.92 17.04 -2.40
N GLN A 170 -19.01 15.79 -2.85
CA GLN A 170 -20.24 15.01 -2.84
C GLN A 170 -20.14 13.85 -1.84
N PRO A 171 -21.20 13.58 -1.06
CA PRO A 171 -21.23 12.41 -0.19
C PRO A 171 -21.32 11.16 -1.06
N GLN A 172 -20.26 10.36 -1.03
CA GLN A 172 -20.21 9.03 -1.65
C GLN A 172 -20.30 7.98 -0.55
N TYR A 173 -21.33 7.15 -0.63
CA TYR A 173 -21.51 6.01 0.28
C TYR A 173 -20.63 4.87 -0.22
N LEU A 174 -19.38 4.86 0.23
CA LEU A 174 -18.48 3.75 0.01
C LEU A 174 -18.60 2.81 1.21
N PHE A 175 -18.73 1.52 0.92
CA PHE A 175 -18.51 0.51 1.95
C PHE A 175 -17.05 0.62 2.38
N GLN A 176 -16.86 1.01 3.63
CA GLN A 176 -15.59 0.99 4.32
C GLN A 176 -15.81 0.12 5.57
N PRO A 177 -15.31 -1.13 5.57
CA PRO A 177 -15.38 -2.02 6.72
C PRO A 177 -14.49 -1.55 7.87
#